data_AF-A0A165E6U7-F1
#
_entry.id   AF-A0A165E6U7-F1
#
_cell.length_a   1.000
_cell.length_b   1.000
_cell.length_c   1.000
_cell.angle_alpha   90.00
_cell.angle_beta   90.00
_cell.angle_gamma   90.00
#
_symmetry.space_group_name_H-M   'P 1'
#
loop_
_entity.id
_entity.type
_entity.pdbx_description
1 polymer ?
#
loop_
_entity_poly.entity_id
_entity_poly.type
_entity_poly.pdbx_seq_one_letter_code
_entity_poly.pdbx_strand_id
1 'polypeptide(L)'
;FVSKLKNLDRVPKHVFPLLDIFKEYEHTATVSESRCNSCSRLHYTRAAKILPRNFIALGDSHMRMNPRFGEGTTKAALSALTLDGVLRDLSPQDPSFGATFFKRLDSRTGQVWDGAKYADYGHVTTTPASGESLTDGKFPRWFNGKLYATLETSPAASSALWHVGQFIAPPLDLFAPAVLWAVLRETVWPSS
;
A
#
# COMPACT_ATOMS: atom_id res chain seq x y z
N PHE A 1 -19.76 -19.57 7.27
CA PHE A 1 -18.64 -18.77 6.74
C PHE A 1 -17.31 -19.47 7.03
N VAL A 2 -16.97 -19.68 8.30
CA VAL A 2 -15.71 -20.31 8.74
C VAL A 2 -15.47 -21.70 8.13
N SER A 3 -16.49 -22.57 8.05
CA SER A 3 -16.38 -23.91 7.45
C SER A 3 -16.04 -23.94 5.95
N LYS A 4 -16.09 -22.79 5.26
CA LYS A 4 -15.71 -22.68 3.83
C LYS A 4 -14.27 -22.21 3.63
N LEU A 5 -13.56 -21.85 4.70
CA LEU A 5 -12.16 -21.44 4.62
C LEU A 5 -11.28 -22.68 4.47
N LYS A 6 -10.48 -22.72 3.40
CA LYS A 6 -9.37 -23.67 3.29
C LYS A 6 -8.33 -23.33 4.37
N ASN A 7 -7.62 -24.35 4.88
CA ASN A 7 -6.52 -24.18 5.84
C ASN A 7 -6.91 -23.57 7.20
N LEU A 8 -8.08 -23.93 7.73
CA LEU A 8 -8.55 -23.51 9.07
C LEU A 8 -7.58 -23.83 10.21
N ASP A 9 -6.82 -24.91 10.06
CA ASP A 9 -5.77 -25.37 10.97
C ASP A 9 -4.61 -24.36 11.10
N ARG A 10 -4.43 -23.50 10.09
CA ARG A 10 -3.37 -22.49 10.05
C ARG A 10 -3.80 -21.11 10.53
N VAL A 11 -5.10 -20.90 10.74
CA VAL A 11 -5.61 -19.65 11.32
C VAL A 11 -5.18 -19.60 12.79
N PRO A 12 -4.56 -18.50 13.26
CA PRO A 12 -4.19 -18.39 14.66
C PRO A 12 -5.40 -18.60 15.56
N LYS A 13 -5.29 -19.51 16.53
CA LYS A 13 -6.43 -19.95 17.37
C LYS A 13 -7.15 -18.80 18.08
N HIS A 14 -6.45 -17.69 18.35
CA HIS A 14 -7.01 -16.49 18.99
C HIS A 14 -8.02 -15.72 18.10
N VAL A 15 -8.05 -15.96 16.79
CA VAL A 15 -9.01 -15.34 15.88
C VAL A 15 -10.43 -15.82 16.17
N PHE A 16 -10.63 -17.11 16.50
CA PHE A 16 -11.98 -17.64 16.74
C PHE A 16 -12.64 -17.03 17.99
N PRO A 17 -11.98 -16.93 19.16
CA PRO A 17 -12.53 -16.21 20.31
C PRO A 17 -12.90 -14.75 20.01
N LEU A 18 -12.11 -14.05 19.18
CA LEU A 18 -12.43 -12.68 18.76
C LEU A 18 -13.74 -12.63 17.96
N LEU A 19 -13.94 -13.58 17.04
CA LEU A 19 -15.19 -13.69 16.28
C LEU A 19 -16.37 -14.05 17.18
N ASP A 20 -16.16 -14.88 18.20
CA ASP A 20 -17.20 -15.23 19.17
C ASP A 20 -17.63 -13.99 19.98
N ILE A 21 -16.67 -13.15 20.40
CA ILE A 21 -16.95 -11.85 21.03
C ILE A 21 -17.78 -10.97 20.07
N PHE A 22 -17.35 -10.81 18.81
CA PHE A 22 -18.12 -9.99 17.86
C PHE A 22 -19.53 -10.52 17.60
N LYS A 23 -19.71 -11.84 17.63
CA LYS A 23 -21.02 -12.47 17.47
C LYS A 23 -21.96 -12.17 18.64
N GLU A 24 -21.46 -12.09 19.87
CA GLU A 24 -22.26 -11.68 21.04
C GLU A 24 -22.89 -10.30 20.83
N TYR A 25 -22.15 -9.38 20.23
CA TYR A 25 -22.58 -8.01 19.95
C TYR A 25 -23.18 -7.81 18.56
N GLU A 26 -23.42 -8.87 17.78
CA GLU A 26 -23.95 -8.79 16.41
C GLU A 26 -25.29 -8.04 16.37
N HIS A 27 -26.13 -8.21 17.41
CA HIS A 27 -27.41 -7.52 17.56
C HIS A 27 -27.31 -6.00 17.73
N THR A 28 -26.13 -5.49 18.12
CA THR A 28 -25.83 -4.06 18.23
C THR A 28 -25.12 -3.50 16.99
N ALA A 29 -24.74 -4.36 16.04
CA ALA A 29 -23.97 -3.95 14.89
C ALA A 29 -24.80 -3.04 13.98
N THR A 30 -24.30 -1.81 13.78
CA THR A 30 -24.87 -0.88 12.80
C THR A 30 -24.08 -0.97 11.50
N VAL A 31 -24.76 -1.23 10.40
CA VAL A 31 -24.17 -1.12 9.06
C VAL A 31 -24.44 0.29 8.54
N SER A 32 -23.39 1.02 8.25
CA SER A 32 -23.48 2.32 7.58
C SER A 32 -22.74 2.29 6.25
N GLU A 33 -23.34 2.90 5.24
CA GLU A 33 -22.65 3.13 3.98
C GLU A 33 -21.68 4.30 4.14
N SER A 34 -20.38 4.00 4.10
CA SER A 34 -19.36 5.05 4.01
C SER A 34 -19.07 5.36 2.56
N ARG A 35 -19.41 6.57 2.13
CA ARG A 35 -19.03 7.07 0.79
C ARG A 35 -17.54 7.40 0.79
N CYS A 36 -16.74 6.49 0.26
CA CYS A 36 -15.34 6.77 -0.01
C CYS A 36 -15.25 7.66 -1.25
N ASN A 37 -14.72 8.87 -1.07
CA ASN A 37 -14.40 9.74 -2.20
C ASN A 37 -13.38 9.06 -3.13
N SER A 38 -13.35 9.49 -4.40
CA SER A 38 -12.37 9.01 -5.37
C SER A 38 -10.95 9.15 -4.83
N CYS A 39 -10.13 8.13 -5.08
CA CYS A 39 -8.71 8.16 -4.78
C CYS A 39 -8.04 9.21 -5.68
N SER A 40 -7.08 9.95 -5.13
CA SER A 40 -6.39 10.99 -5.88
C SER A 40 -4.95 11.18 -5.38
N ARG A 41 -4.06 11.59 -6.28
CA ARG A 41 -2.69 12.00 -5.95
C ARG A 41 -2.36 13.29 -6.67
N LEU A 42 -1.94 14.30 -5.90
CA LEU A 42 -1.48 15.57 -6.43
C LEU A 42 0.05 15.55 -6.56
N HIS A 43 0.53 15.72 -7.79
CA HIS A 43 1.96 15.73 -8.12
C HIS A 43 2.59 17.09 -7.83
N TYR A 44 2.68 17.47 -6.56
CA TYR A 44 3.27 18.75 -6.15
C TYR A 44 4.73 18.93 -6.60
N THR A 45 5.46 17.84 -6.82
CA THR A 45 6.80 17.86 -7.44
C THR A 45 6.82 18.55 -8.82
N ARG A 46 5.76 18.39 -9.62
CA ARG A 46 5.62 19.03 -10.94
C ARG A 46 5.30 20.51 -10.84
N ALA A 47 4.66 20.93 -9.74
CA ALA A 47 4.28 22.33 -9.47
C ALA A 47 5.29 23.06 -8.56
N ALA A 48 6.38 22.42 -8.12
CA ALA A 48 7.28 22.95 -7.10
C ALA A 48 7.85 24.36 -7.43
N LYS A 49 7.98 24.72 -8.71
CA LYS A 49 8.47 26.03 -9.15
C LYS A 49 7.47 27.18 -8.98
N ILE A 50 6.17 26.88 -8.94
CA ILE A 50 5.09 27.89 -8.87
C ILE A 50 4.43 27.97 -7.49
N LEU A 51 4.74 27.02 -6.60
CA LEU A 51 4.22 27.01 -5.23
C LEU A 51 4.97 28.01 -4.34
N PRO A 52 4.33 28.55 -3.30
CA PRO A 52 5.03 29.32 -2.27
C PRO A 52 6.15 28.51 -1.63
N ARG A 53 7.26 29.17 -1.27
CA ARG A 53 8.49 28.50 -0.78
C ARG A 53 8.26 27.62 0.46
N ASN A 54 7.39 28.07 1.36
CA ASN A 54 7.02 27.42 2.62
C ASN A 54 5.69 26.66 2.55
N PHE A 55 5.15 26.45 1.34
CA PHE A 55 3.94 25.65 1.16
C PHE A 55 4.28 24.16 1.23
N ILE A 56 3.51 23.42 2.02
CA ILE A 56 3.60 21.97 2.14
C ILE A 56 2.20 21.34 2.08
N ALA A 57 2.13 20.12 1.57
CA ALA A 57 0.94 19.29 1.60
C ALA A 57 1.34 17.86 1.97
N LEU A 58 0.63 17.27 2.93
CA LEU A 58 0.96 15.97 3.52
C LEU A 58 -0.32 15.23 3.91
N GLY A 59 -0.22 13.92 4.12
CA GLY A 59 -1.42 13.12 4.39
C GLY A 59 -2.37 13.15 3.19
N ASP A 60 -3.66 13.36 3.45
CA ASP A 60 -4.69 13.24 2.40
C ASP A 60 -4.77 14.46 1.47
N SER A 61 -4.15 15.59 1.83
CA SER A 61 -4.03 16.72 0.90
C SER A 61 -3.04 16.47 -0.23
N HIS A 62 -2.08 15.57 -0.03
CA HIS A 62 -1.17 15.10 -1.08
C HIS A 62 -1.72 13.90 -1.85
N MET A 63 -2.24 12.91 -1.12
CA MET A 63 -2.63 11.63 -1.70
C MET A 63 -3.72 10.95 -0.88
N ARG A 64 -4.91 10.80 -1.45
CA ARG A 64 -6.02 10.04 -0.87
C ARG A 64 -6.02 8.63 -1.46
N MET A 65 -5.75 7.66 -0.60
CA MET A 65 -5.63 6.24 -0.95
C MET A 65 -6.98 5.52 -0.87
N ASN A 66 -7.06 4.36 -1.52
CA ASN A 66 -8.16 3.42 -1.32
C ASN A 66 -8.07 2.83 0.10
N PRO A 67 -9.08 3.01 0.98
CA PRO A 67 -9.01 2.53 2.36
C PRO A 67 -8.96 0.99 2.47
N ARG A 68 -9.29 0.27 1.39
CA ARG A 68 -9.19 -1.20 1.31
C ARG A 68 -7.83 -1.75 1.77
N PHE A 69 -6.75 -1.01 1.51
CA PHE A 69 -5.39 -1.49 1.79
C PHE A 69 -4.87 -1.09 3.18
N GLY A 70 -5.59 -0.23 3.92
CA GLY A 70 -5.18 0.17 5.28
C GLY A 70 -3.93 1.05 5.36
N GLU A 71 -3.44 1.60 4.24
CA GLU A 71 -2.15 2.29 4.17
C GLU A 71 -2.20 3.77 4.56
N GLY A 72 -3.40 4.34 4.74
CA GLY A 72 -3.61 5.79 4.92
C GLY A 72 -2.84 6.39 6.11
N THR A 73 -2.91 5.72 7.27
CA THR A 73 -2.24 6.16 8.50
C THR A 73 -0.72 6.06 8.38
N THR A 74 -0.21 4.94 7.88
CA THR A 74 1.23 4.74 7.66
C THR A 74 1.79 5.74 6.67
N LYS A 75 1.08 6.00 5.56
CA LYS A 75 1.42 7.06 4.60
C LYS A 75 1.43 8.46 5.26
N ALA A 76 0.45 8.78 6.10
CA ALA A 76 0.42 10.06 6.81
C ALA A 76 1.64 10.21 7.75
N ALA A 77 1.99 9.15 8.49
CA ALA A 77 3.18 9.12 9.33
C ALA A 77 4.47 9.30 8.52
N LEU A 78 4.61 8.61 7.37
CA LEU A 78 5.74 8.81 6.45
C LEU A 78 5.85 10.25 5.96
N SER A 79 4.70 10.91 5.73
CA SER A 79 4.70 12.32 5.32
C SER A 79 5.21 13.24 6.42
N ALA A 80 4.79 13.01 7.67
CA ALA A 80 5.25 13.77 8.83
C ALA A 80 6.74 13.55 9.10
N LEU A 81 7.23 12.31 9.05
CA LEU A 81 8.65 11.99 9.19
C LEU A 81 9.51 12.60 8.08
N THR A 82 8.97 12.68 6.86
CA THR A 82 9.65 13.34 5.75
C THR A 82 9.78 14.83 5.98
N LEU A 83 8.73 15.48 6.49
CA LEU A 83 8.74 16.90 6.84
C LEU A 83 9.76 17.18 7.95
N ASP A 84 9.74 16.40 9.02
CA ASP A 84 10.69 16.49 10.13
C ASP A 84 12.15 16.37 9.64
N GLY A 85 12.45 15.39 8.79
CA GLY A 85 13.78 15.25 8.19
C GLY A 85 14.20 16.45 7.32
N VAL A 86 13.27 17.09 6.62
CA VAL A 86 13.58 18.30 5.83
C VAL A 86 13.78 19.52 6.72
N LEU A 87 12.98 19.68 7.77
CA LEU A 87 13.09 20.80 8.72
C LEU A 87 14.40 20.78 9.51
N ARG A 88 14.99 19.59 9.72
CA ARG A 88 16.33 19.46 10.33
C ARG A 88 17.46 19.90 9.40
N ASP A 89 17.26 19.78 8.09
CA ASP A 89 18.28 20.12 7.08
C ASP A 89 18.12 21.56 6.57
N LEU A 90 16.88 22.05 6.45
CA LEU A 90 16.53 23.29 5.77
C LEU A 90 15.54 24.12 6.61
N SER A 91 15.81 25.41 6.69
CA SER A 91 14.85 26.40 7.21
C SER A 91 13.63 26.49 6.28
N PRO A 92 12.40 26.69 6.79
CA PRO A 92 11.21 26.96 5.96
C PRO A 92 11.34 28.19 5.03
N GLN A 93 12.30 29.06 5.30
CA GLN A 93 12.60 30.25 4.51
C GLN A 93 13.55 29.94 3.34
N ASP A 94 14.19 28.78 3.34
CA ASP A 94 15.06 28.33 2.27
C ASP A 94 14.26 28.20 0.95
N PRO A 95 14.73 28.77 -0.17
CA PRO A 95 14.04 28.67 -1.46
C PRO A 95 13.80 27.23 -1.95
N SER A 96 14.63 26.28 -1.50
CA SER A 96 14.56 24.87 -1.86
C SER A 96 13.71 24.02 -0.91
N PHE A 97 13.20 24.59 0.20
CA PHE A 97 12.47 23.86 1.24
C PHE A 97 11.31 23.04 0.69
N GLY A 98 10.31 23.69 0.08
CA GLY A 98 9.12 23.02 -0.46
C GLY A 98 9.45 22.02 -1.57
N ALA A 99 10.34 22.39 -2.49
CA ALA A 99 10.75 21.51 -3.59
C ALA A 99 11.46 20.24 -3.09
N THR A 100 12.32 20.39 -2.08
CA THR A 100 13.03 19.28 -1.44
C THR A 100 12.07 18.38 -0.67
N PHE A 101 11.13 18.97 0.07
CA PHE A 101 10.06 18.23 0.75
C PHE A 101 9.24 17.39 -0.23
N PHE A 102 8.68 17.99 -1.28
CA PHE A 102 7.87 17.24 -2.23
C PHE A 102 8.66 16.17 -2.97
N LYS A 103 9.93 16.43 -3.33
CA LYS A 103 10.80 15.43 -3.97
C LYS A 103 11.06 14.24 -3.04
N ARG A 104 11.39 14.49 -1.77
CA ARG A 104 11.62 13.42 -0.78
C ARG A 104 10.33 12.65 -0.48
N LEU A 105 9.20 13.35 -0.35
CA LEU A 105 7.91 12.71 -0.11
C LEU A 105 7.53 11.78 -1.27
N ASP A 106 7.61 12.28 -2.50
CA ASP A 106 7.27 11.52 -3.71
C ASP A 106 8.13 10.26 -3.86
N SER A 107 9.41 10.32 -3.51
CA SER A 107 10.30 9.15 -3.52
C SER A 107 9.93 8.06 -2.52
N ARG A 108 9.23 8.42 -1.43
CA ARG A 108 8.84 7.49 -0.35
C ARG A 108 7.42 6.97 -0.51
N THR A 109 6.50 7.79 -1.02
CA THR A 109 5.07 7.46 -1.10
C THR A 109 4.60 7.15 -2.51
N GLY A 110 5.40 7.43 -3.53
CA GLY A 110 5.00 7.26 -4.93
C GLY A 110 4.68 5.82 -5.31
N GLN A 111 5.50 4.87 -4.86
CA GLN A 111 5.27 3.45 -5.12
C GLN A 111 4.01 2.90 -4.42
N VAL A 112 3.62 3.52 -3.29
CA VAL A 112 2.41 3.16 -2.54
C VAL A 112 1.18 3.46 -3.39
N TRP A 113 1.13 4.65 -3.99
CA TRP A 113 0.09 5.03 -4.94
C TRP A 113 -0.02 4.03 -6.09
N ASP A 114 1.11 3.75 -6.73
CA ASP A 114 1.14 2.91 -7.92
C ASP A 114 0.75 1.47 -7.58
N GLY A 115 1.20 0.93 -6.44
CA GLY A 115 0.81 -0.38 -5.94
C GLY A 115 -0.72 -0.51 -5.75
N ALA A 116 -1.33 0.41 -4.99
CA ALA A 116 -2.77 0.38 -4.74
C ALA A 116 -3.59 0.60 -6.02
N LYS A 117 -3.20 1.58 -6.84
CA LYS A 117 -3.85 1.89 -8.13
C LYS A 117 -3.78 0.70 -9.09
N TYR A 118 -2.62 0.07 -9.22
CA TYR A 118 -2.45 -1.09 -10.10
C TYR A 118 -3.19 -2.32 -9.59
N ALA A 119 -3.32 -2.49 -8.27
CA ALA A 119 -4.19 -3.53 -7.72
C ALA A 119 -5.66 -3.27 -8.10
N ASP A 120 -6.13 -2.02 -8.00
CA ASP A 120 -7.50 -1.64 -8.36
C ASP A 120 -7.79 -1.84 -9.86
N TYR A 121 -6.82 -1.63 -10.74
CA TYR A 121 -6.95 -1.91 -12.19
C TYR A 121 -7.13 -3.40 -12.52
N GLY A 122 -6.97 -4.30 -11.54
CA GLY A 122 -7.36 -5.69 -11.67
C GLY A 122 -8.88 -5.91 -11.72
N HIS A 123 -9.69 -4.92 -11.32
CA HIS A 123 -11.15 -5.01 -11.36
C HIS A 123 -11.73 -4.33 -12.60
N VAL A 124 -12.58 -5.05 -13.32
CA VAL A 124 -13.25 -4.57 -14.54
C VAL A 124 -14.15 -3.34 -14.32
N THR A 125 -14.56 -3.12 -13.07
CA THR A 125 -15.40 -1.98 -12.66
C THR A 125 -14.60 -0.73 -12.34
N THR A 126 -13.27 -0.80 -12.29
CA THR A 126 -12.42 0.35 -11.96
C THR A 126 -12.34 1.31 -13.14
N THR A 127 -12.55 2.60 -12.89
CA THR A 127 -12.25 3.65 -13.87
C THR A 127 -10.76 4.00 -13.78
N PRO A 128 -9.95 3.79 -14.85
CA PRO A 128 -8.54 4.15 -14.83
C PRO A 128 -8.31 5.66 -14.67
N ALA A 129 -7.15 6.03 -14.15
CA ALA A 129 -6.69 7.41 -14.16
C ALA A 129 -6.54 7.93 -15.59
N SER A 130 -6.62 9.25 -15.77
CA SER A 130 -6.50 9.88 -17.09
C SER A 130 -5.19 9.49 -17.77
N GLY A 131 -5.27 8.98 -19.00
CA GLY A 131 -4.12 8.52 -19.78
C GLY A 131 -3.66 7.09 -19.47
N GLU A 132 -4.32 6.39 -18.55
CA GLU A 132 -4.04 5.00 -18.19
C GLU A 132 -5.19 4.07 -18.60
N SER A 133 -4.97 2.77 -18.48
CA SER A 133 -5.89 1.69 -18.84
C SER A 133 -5.88 0.59 -17.77
N LEU A 134 -6.87 -0.29 -17.79
CA LEU A 134 -6.88 -1.49 -16.92
C LEU A 134 -5.68 -2.42 -17.18
N THR A 135 -4.98 -2.25 -18.31
CA THR A 135 -3.80 -3.05 -18.62
C THR A 135 -2.52 -2.54 -17.95
N ASP A 136 -2.51 -1.30 -17.46
CA ASP A 136 -1.41 -0.79 -16.67
C ASP A 136 -1.29 -1.57 -15.36
N GLY A 137 -0.06 -1.86 -14.94
CA GLY A 137 0.19 -2.68 -13.76
C GLY A 137 -0.05 -4.18 -13.94
N LYS A 138 -0.20 -4.70 -15.17
CA LYS A 138 -0.30 -6.15 -15.45
C LYS A 138 0.84 -6.96 -14.82
N PHE A 139 2.09 -6.50 -14.98
CA PHE A 139 3.25 -7.18 -14.41
C PHE A 139 3.23 -7.24 -12.88
N PRO A 140 3.10 -6.12 -12.13
CA PRO A 140 3.05 -6.19 -10.67
C PRO A 140 1.86 -7.02 -10.16
N ARG A 141 0.70 -6.98 -10.83
CA ARG A 141 -0.43 -7.87 -10.49
C ARG A 141 -0.10 -9.35 -10.69
N TRP A 142 0.51 -9.70 -11.82
CA TRP A 142 0.97 -11.07 -12.08
C TRP A 142 2.00 -11.52 -11.04
N PHE A 143 2.99 -10.68 -10.76
CA PHE A 143 4.05 -10.96 -9.79
C PHE A 143 3.46 -11.18 -8.40
N ASN A 144 2.57 -10.30 -7.95
CA ASN A 144 1.90 -10.43 -6.65
C ASN A 144 1.03 -11.69 -6.59
N GLY A 145 0.33 -12.05 -7.68
CA GLY A 145 -0.42 -13.30 -7.75
C GLY A 145 0.48 -14.53 -7.53
N LYS A 146 1.67 -14.54 -8.15
CA LYS A 146 2.67 -15.61 -7.95
C LYS A 146 3.29 -15.57 -6.56
N LEU A 147 3.63 -14.39 -6.06
CA LEU A 147 4.15 -14.21 -4.70
C LEU A 147 3.17 -14.75 -3.66
N TYR A 148 1.88 -14.42 -3.76
CA TYR A 148 0.84 -14.84 -2.83
C TYR A 148 0.69 -16.36 -2.77
N ALA A 149 0.80 -17.07 -3.90
CA ALA A 149 0.78 -18.53 -3.92
C ALA A 149 1.98 -19.16 -3.18
N THR A 150 3.11 -18.44 -3.07
CA THR A 150 4.30 -18.96 -2.38
C THR A 150 4.32 -18.74 -0.87
N LEU A 151 3.42 -17.92 -0.31
CA LEU A 151 3.51 -17.47 1.08
C LEU A 151 3.45 -18.62 2.10
N GLU A 152 2.73 -19.69 1.76
CA GLU A 152 2.62 -20.86 2.63
C GLU A 152 3.88 -21.74 2.63
N THR A 153 4.63 -21.74 1.53
CA THR A 153 5.76 -22.67 1.33
C THR A 153 7.12 -22.00 1.43
N SER A 154 7.17 -20.67 1.36
CA SER A 154 8.40 -19.87 1.41
C SER A 154 8.37 -18.90 2.58
N PRO A 155 9.06 -19.22 3.69
CA PRO A 155 9.24 -18.30 4.81
C PRO A 155 9.89 -16.98 4.39
N ALA A 156 10.80 -17.02 3.40
CA ALA A 156 11.43 -15.82 2.86
C ALA A 156 10.40 -14.90 2.17
N ALA A 157 9.52 -15.45 1.33
CA ALA A 157 8.47 -14.69 0.67
C ALA A 157 7.44 -14.13 1.66
N SER A 158 7.02 -14.95 2.63
CA SER A 158 6.08 -14.54 3.70
C SER A 158 6.66 -13.41 4.54
N SER A 159 7.91 -13.56 5.01
CA SER A 159 8.59 -12.53 5.77
C SER A 159 8.77 -11.24 4.97
N ALA A 160 9.24 -11.32 3.72
CA ALA A 160 9.43 -10.14 2.88
C ALA A 160 8.10 -9.41 2.64
N LEU A 161 7.03 -10.13 2.28
CA LEU A 161 5.71 -9.53 2.09
C LEU A 161 5.20 -8.86 3.36
N TRP A 162 5.37 -9.49 4.52
CA TRP A 162 4.95 -8.91 5.79
C TRP A 162 5.68 -7.60 6.08
N HIS A 163 7.03 -7.60 6.05
CA HIS A 163 7.80 -6.40 6.39
C HIS A 163 7.60 -5.27 5.39
N VAL A 164 7.50 -5.59 4.09
CA VAL A 164 7.25 -4.59 3.05
C VAL A 164 5.82 -4.04 3.15
N GLY A 165 4.82 -4.91 3.34
CA GLY A 165 3.42 -4.50 3.51
C GLY A 165 3.18 -3.67 4.77
N GLN A 166 3.98 -3.85 5.81
CA GLN A 166 3.96 -3.04 7.03
C GLN A 166 4.88 -1.81 6.96
N PHE A 167 5.53 -1.53 5.82
CA PHE A 167 6.45 -0.40 5.63
C PHE A 167 7.69 -0.43 6.55
N ILE A 168 8.07 -1.61 7.03
CA ILE A 168 9.23 -1.84 7.90
C ILE A 168 10.49 -2.15 7.06
N ALA A 169 10.30 -2.64 5.83
CA ALA A 169 11.36 -2.96 4.88
C ALA A 169 11.13 -2.27 3.52
N PRO A 170 12.21 -2.02 2.74
CA PRO A 170 12.09 -1.43 1.42
C PRO A 170 11.41 -2.39 0.43
N PRO A 171 10.62 -1.90 -0.55
CA PRO A 171 9.95 -2.75 -1.54
C PRO A 171 10.88 -3.65 -2.37
N LEU A 172 12.17 -3.30 -2.45
CA LEU A 172 13.20 -4.10 -3.12
C LEU A 172 13.39 -5.48 -2.47
N ASP A 173 13.03 -5.67 -1.20
CA ASP A 173 13.16 -6.95 -0.51
C ASP A 173 12.23 -8.02 -1.11
N LEU A 174 11.14 -7.63 -1.78
CA LEU A 174 10.30 -8.54 -2.58
C LEU A 174 11.05 -9.13 -3.79
N PHE A 175 12.15 -8.52 -4.19
CA PHE A 175 13.00 -8.95 -5.29
C PHE A 175 14.32 -9.58 -4.78
N ALA A 176 14.40 -9.91 -3.49
CA ALA A 176 15.54 -10.66 -2.97
C ALA A 176 15.65 -12.03 -3.65
N PRO A 177 16.86 -12.59 -3.86
CA PRO A 177 17.05 -13.83 -4.60
C PRO A 177 16.19 -15.00 -4.11
N ALA A 178 16.02 -15.13 -2.79
CA ALA A 178 15.19 -16.19 -2.20
C ALA A 178 13.69 -16.02 -2.52
N VAL A 179 13.19 -14.78 -2.58
CA VAL A 179 11.80 -14.49 -2.94
C VAL A 179 11.58 -14.70 -4.43
N LEU A 180 12.51 -14.22 -5.26
CA LEU A 180 12.47 -14.44 -6.71
C LEU A 180 12.53 -15.93 -7.06
N TRP A 181 13.35 -16.71 -6.36
CA TRP A 181 13.39 -18.15 -6.54
C TRP A 181 12.04 -18.82 -6.23
N ALA A 182 11.37 -18.40 -5.15
CA ALA A 182 10.05 -18.91 -4.82
C ALA A 182 9.02 -18.58 -5.91
N VAL A 183 9.01 -17.33 -6.38
CA VAL A 183 8.13 -16.85 -7.47
C VAL A 183 8.41 -17.57 -8.78
N LEU A 184 9.69 -17.79 -9.12
CA LEU A 184 10.11 -18.51 -10.30
C LEU A 184 9.64 -19.97 -10.25
N ARG A 185 9.88 -20.64 -9.11
CA ARG A 185 9.43 -22.02 -8.89
C ARG A 185 7.91 -22.15 -9.06
N GLU A 186 7.14 -21.21 -8.52
CA GLU A 186 5.68 -21.16 -8.65
C GLU A 186 5.20 -20.77 -10.06
N THR A 187 6.06 -20.12 -10.84
CA THR A 187 5.78 -19.83 -12.25
C THR A 187 5.96 -21.08 -13.11
N VAL A 188 7.00 -21.89 -12.84
CA VAL A 188 7.30 -23.11 -13.61
C VAL A 188 6.49 -24.32 -13.15
N TRP A 189 6.31 -24.47 -11.83
CA TRP A 189 5.52 -25.52 -11.18
C TRP A 189 4.47 -24.91 -10.25
N PRO A 190 3.30 -24.52 -10.78
CA PRO A 190 2.25 -23.90 -9.99
C PRO A 190 1.74 -24.84 -8.90
N SER A 191 1.64 -24.32 -7.67
CA SER A 191 0.93 -25.02 -6.60
C SER A 191 -0.57 -24.91 -6.85
N SER A 192 -1.24 -26.07 -6.97
CA SER A 192 -2.66 -26.20 -7.35
C SER A 192 -3.63 -25.79 -6.26
#